data_AF-A0A2V8K4E5-F1
#
_entry.id   AF-A0A2V8K4E5-F1
#
_cell.length_a   1.000
_cell.length_b   1.000
_cell.length_c   1.000
_cell.angle_alpha   90.00
_cell.angle_beta   90.00
_cell.angle_gamma   90.00
#
_symmetry.space_group_name_H-M   'P 1'
#
loop_
_entity.id
_entity.type
_entity.pdbx_description
1 polymer ?
#
loop_
_entity_poly.entity_id
_entity_poly.type
_entity_poly.pdbx_seq_one_letter_code
_entity_poly.pdbx_strand_id
1 'polypeptide(L)'
;MKSSTLGKSTSAIEVVGISKHGLWLHVRGEEYFLSFKVYPWFKDAKIASVLKVKLVHREHLYWPDLDVDLELESLRRPEKYPLTYRPTA
;
A
#
# COMPACT_ATOMS: atom_id res chain seq x y z
N MET A 1 -1.41 -32.69 2.21
CA MET A 1 -0.63 -31.51 2.62
C MET A 1 -1.56 -30.59 3.38
N LYS A 2 -1.37 -30.43 4.70
CA LYS A 2 -2.19 -29.53 5.51
C LYS A 2 -1.52 -28.17 5.51
N SER A 3 -2.16 -27.18 4.91
CA SER A 3 -1.69 -25.79 4.95
C SER A 3 -1.74 -25.33 6.41
N SER A 4 -0.58 -25.04 6.98
CA SER A 4 -0.45 -24.51 8.33
C SER A 4 -1.13 -23.13 8.34
N THR A 5 -2.10 -22.97 9.24
CA THR A 5 -2.77 -21.70 9.54
C THR A 5 -1.75 -20.57 9.54
N LEU A 6 -1.93 -19.54 8.70
CA LEU A 6 -1.05 -18.37 8.71
C LEU A 6 -1.02 -17.84 10.15
N GLY A 7 0.16 -17.87 10.75
CA GLY A 7 0.38 -17.34 12.09
C GLY A 7 -0.09 -15.90 12.13
N LYS A 8 -0.75 -15.50 13.22
CA LYS A 8 -1.18 -14.11 13.48
C LYS A 8 -0.13 -13.14 12.93
N SER A 9 -0.51 -12.28 11.97
CA SER A 9 0.35 -11.22 11.46
C SER A 9 0.88 -10.40 12.64
N THR A 10 2.15 -10.64 13.00
CA THR A 10 2.88 -9.85 13.99
C THR A 10 3.36 -8.53 13.38
N SER A 11 3.29 -8.40 12.06
CA SER A 11 3.63 -7.20 11.32
C SER A 11 2.46 -6.23 11.33
N ALA A 12 2.70 -5.00 11.82
CA ALA A 12 1.72 -3.92 11.75
C ALA A 12 1.38 -3.50 10.31
N ILE A 13 2.25 -3.84 9.35
CA ILE A 13 2.10 -3.60 7.92
C ILE A 13 2.79 -4.70 7.10
N GLU A 14 2.16 -5.12 6.01
CA GLU A 14 2.67 -6.14 5.09
C GLU A 14 2.09 -5.94 3.68
N VAL A 15 2.88 -6.22 2.64
CA VAL A 15 2.35 -6.40 1.28
C VAL A 15 1.93 -7.86 1.11
N VAL A 16 0.63 -8.11 1.02
CA VAL A 16 0.07 -9.48 0.98
C VAL A 16 -0.03 -10.04 -0.43
N GLY A 17 0.05 -9.19 -1.45
CA GLY A 17 0.00 -9.64 -2.85
C GLY A 17 0.32 -8.55 -3.85
N ILE A 18 0.84 -8.95 -5.00
CA ILE A 18 1.10 -8.07 -6.14
C ILE A 18 0.47 -8.70 -7.38
N SER A 19 -0.25 -7.89 -8.15
CA SER A 19 -0.91 -8.28 -9.38
C SER A 19 -0.50 -7.35 -10.52
N LYS A 20 -0.88 -7.69 -11.75
CA LYS A 20 -0.68 -6.82 -12.92
C LYS A 20 -1.40 -5.47 -12.84
N HIS A 21 -2.35 -5.32 -11.91
CA HIS A 21 -3.20 -4.13 -11.79
C HIS A 21 -2.85 -3.24 -10.59
N GLY A 22 -2.06 -3.74 -9.65
CA GLY A 22 -1.87 -3.11 -8.35
C GLY A 22 -1.32 -4.08 -7.31
N LEU A 23 -1.13 -3.57 -6.10
CA LEU A 23 -0.67 -4.33 -4.95
C LEU A 23 -1.70 -4.28 -3.82
N TRP A 24 -1.66 -5.28 -2.96
CA TRP A 24 -2.47 -5.40 -1.76
C TRP A 24 -1.59 -5.18 -0.53
N LEU A 25 -2.05 -4.30 0.35
CA LEU A 25 -1.43 -4.02 1.64
C LEU A 25 -2.36 -4.46 2.74
N HIS A 26 -1.80 -5.12 3.75
CA HIS A 26 -2.46 -5.38 5.00
C HIS A 26 -1.85 -4.46 6.07
N VAL A 27 -2.68 -3.61 6.67
CA VAL A 27 -2.26 -2.66 7.70
C VAL A 27 -3.22 -2.79 8.87
N ARG A 28 -2.70 -3.17 10.04
CA ARG A 28 -3.47 -3.26 11.30
C ARG A 28 -4.80 -4.03 11.24
N GLY A 29 -4.89 -5.10 10.43
CA GLY A 29 -6.11 -5.89 10.31
C GLY A 29 -7.03 -5.49 9.15
N GLU A 30 -6.70 -4.44 8.41
CA GLU A 30 -7.44 -3.99 7.22
C GLU A 30 -6.61 -4.19 5.96
N GLU A 31 -7.27 -4.49 4.84
CA GLU A 31 -6.66 -4.66 3.53
C GLU A 31 -6.96 -3.47 2.61
N TYR A 32 -5.93 -2.96 1.95
CA TYR A 32 -6.01 -1.84 1.02
C TYR A 32 -5.44 -2.24 -0.35
N PHE A 33 -6.19 -1.97 -1.41
CA PHE A 33 -5.74 -2.19 -2.77
C PHE A 33 -5.20 -0.89 -3.38
N LEU A 34 -3.90 -0.87 -3.71
CA LEU A 34 -3.28 0.23 -4.43
C LEU A 34 -3.21 -0.11 -5.92
N SER A 35 -4.10 0.49 -6.71
CA SER A 35 -4.07 0.31 -8.17
C SER A 35 -2.90 1.06 -8.79
N PHE A 36 -2.18 0.41 -9.71
CA PHE A 36 -1.13 1.06 -10.51
C PHE A 36 -1.65 2.16 -11.45
N LYS A 37 -2.97 2.27 -11.65
CA LYS A 37 -3.57 3.41 -12.35
C LYS A 37 -3.50 4.69 -11.52
N VAL A 38 -3.64 4.57 -10.20
CA VAL A 38 -3.64 5.68 -9.25
C VAL A 38 -2.24 5.90 -8.69
N TYR A 39 -1.51 4.81 -8.44
CA TYR A 39 -0.16 4.80 -7.88
C TYR A 39 0.82 4.18 -8.88
N PRO A 40 1.13 4.88 -10.00
CA PRO A 40 1.95 4.33 -11.08
C PRO A 40 3.39 4.02 -10.66
N TRP A 41 3.89 4.66 -9.60
CA TRP A 41 5.26 4.47 -9.08
C TRP A 41 5.57 3.02 -8.72
N PHE A 42 4.57 2.22 -8.35
CA PHE A 42 4.76 0.81 -8.01
C PHE A 42 4.77 -0.13 -9.22
N LYS A 43 4.36 0.34 -10.41
CA LYS A 43 4.17 -0.50 -11.60
C LYS A 43 5.49 -1.08 -12.11
N ASP A 44 6.53 -0.25 -12.19
CA ASP A 44 7.86 -0.60 -12.70
C ASP A 44 8.91 -0.69 -11.57
N ALA A 45 8.46 -0.62 -10.31
CA ALA A 45 9.29 -0.74 -9.13
C ALA A 45 9.79 -2.18 -8.93
N LYS A 46 11.01 -2.33 -8.40
CA LYS A 46 11.52 -3.64 -7.99
C LYS A 46 10.64 -4.21 -6.87
N ILE A 47 10.24 -5.46 -7.01
CA ILE A 47 9.43 -6.17 -5.99
C ILE A 47 10.09 -6.04 -4.60
N ALA A 48 11.40 -6.22 -4.51
CA ALA A 48 12.15 -6.07 -3.25
C ALA A 48 11.97 -4.69 -2.58
N SER A 49 11.83 -3.63 -3.39
CA SER A 49 11.59 -2.27 -2.90
C SER A 49 10.14 -2.09 -2.48
N VAL A 50 9.18 -2.64 -3.23
CA VAL A 50 7.75 -2.62 -2.90
C VAL A 50 7.46 -3.35 -1.58
N LEU A 51 8.15 -4.46 -1.31
CA LEU A 51 7.97 -5.22 -0.07
C LEU A 51 8.55 -4.51 1.16
N LYS A 52 9.47 -3.54 0.99
CA LYS A 52 10.08 -2.76 2.09
C LYS A 52 9.21 -1.60 2.54
N VAL A 53 7.93 -1.84 2.75
CA VAL A 53 7.04 -0.83 3.32
C VAL A 53 7.32 -0.65 4.81
N LYS A 54 7.31 0.61 5.27
CA LYS A 54 7.45 0.98 6.69
C LYS A 54 6.21 1.76 7.14
N LEU A 55 5.71 1.43 8.33
CA LEU A 55 4.68 2.21 9.00
C LEU A 55 5.34 3.24 9.91
N VAL A 56 5.20 4.51 9.56
CA VAL A 56 5.72 5.68 10.27
C VAL A 56 4.57 6.34 11.04
N HIS A 57 4.81 6.69 12.30
CA HIS A 57 3.82 7.34 13.20
C HIS A 57 2.45 6.63 13.32
N ARG A 58 2.34 5.35 12.93
CA ARG A 58 1.11 4.54 12.89
C ARG A 58 0.08 4.93 11.82
N GLU A 59 0.35 5.96 11.03
CA GLU A 59 -0.59 6.53 10.06
C GLU A 59 0.02 6.75 8.67
N HIS A 60 1.35 6.81 8.54
CA HIS A 60 2.03 7.03 7.27
C HIS A 60 2.73 5.77 6.79
N LEU A 61 2.53 5.42 5.53
CA LEU A 61 3.22 4.34 4.84
C LEU A 61 4.39 4.95 4.08
N TYR A 62 5.58 4.40 4.23
CA TYR A 62 6.78 4.89 3.57
C TYR A 62 7.55 3.77 2.90
N TRP A 63 7.87 3.95 1.63
CA TRP A 63 8.75 3.09 0.84
C TRP A 63 10.10 3.79 0.63
N PRO A 64 11.11 3.53 1.48
CA PRO A 64 12.39 4.23 1.44
C PRO A 64 13.15 4.03 0.13
N ASP A 65 13.03 2.85 -0.48
CA ASP A 65 13.71 2.54 -1.74
C ASP A 65 13.05 3.20 -2.95
N LEU A 66 11.77 3.59 -2.84
CA LEU A 66 11.00 4.21 -3.92
C LEU A 66 10.83 5.72 -3.73
N ASP A 67 11.19 6.22 -2.55
CA ASP A 67 10.91 7.59 -2.10
C ASP A 67 9.42 7.97 -2.24
N VAL A 68 8.55 7.02 -1.87
CA VAL A 68 7.09 7.18 -1.90
C VAL A 68 6.54 7.13 -0.49
N ASP A 69 5.78 8.14 -0.11
CA ASP A 69 4.95 8.16 1.08
C ASP A 69 3.46 8.16 0.74
N LEU A 70 2.67 7.46 1.53
CA LEU A 70 1.20 7.43 1.44
C LEU A 70 0.59 7.56 2.82
N GLU A 71 -0.45 8.37 2.96
CA GLU A 71 -1.20 8.47 4.20
C GLU A 71 -2.27 7.38 4.27
N LEU A 72 -2.38 6.68 5.41
CA LEU A 72 -3.36 5.63 5.62
C LEU A 72 -4.80 6.18 5.55
N GLU A 73 -5.04 7.40 6.03
CA GLU A 73 -6.35 8.04 5.95
C GLU A 73 -6.77 8.34 4.50
N SER A 74 -5.80 8.63 3.61
CA SER A 74 -6.06 8.76 2.17
C SER A 74 -6.50 7.44 1.55
N LEU A 75 -6.02 6.29 2.05
CA LEU A 75 -6.47 4.96 1.61
C LEU A 75 -7.84 4.57 2.17
N ARG A 76 -8.15 5.00 3.40
CA ARG A 76 -9.44 4.76 4.06
C ARG A 76 -10.56 5.61 3.51
N ARG A 77 -10.27 6.84 3.10
CA ARG A 77 -11.24 7.82 2.62
C ARG A 77 -10.78 8.43 1.29
N PRO A 78 -10.72 7.64 0.22
CA PRO A 78 -10.27 8.13 -1.08
C PRO A 78 -11.16 9.28 -1.60
N GLU A 79 -12.44 9.33 -1.23
CA GLU A 79 -13.32 10.46 -1.59
C GLU A 79 -12.92 11.82 -0.98
N LYS A 80 -12.20 11.83 0.15
CA LYS A 80 -11.73 13.08 0.79
C LYS A 80 -10.42 13.58 0.20
N TYR A 81 -9.63 12.69 -0.39
CA TYR A 81 -8.30 12.98 -0.90
C TYR A 81 -8.19 12.53 -2.36
N PRO A 82 -8.90 13.19 -3.30
CA PRO A 82 -8.80 12.86 -4.70
C PRO A 82 -7.37 13.13 -5.19
N LEU A 83 -6.65 12.07 -5.56
CA LEU A 83 -5.31 12.11 -6.16
C LEU A 83 -5.29 12.67 -7.59
N THR A 84 -6.36 13.34 -7.99
CA THR A 84 -6.54 13.99 -9.29
C THR A 84 -6.79 15.47 -9.05
N TYR A 85 -5.82 16.29 -9.45
CA TYR A 85 -6.06 17.73 -9.55
C TYR A 85 -7.09 17.98 -10.66
N ARG A 86 -8.26 18.50 -10.30
CA ARG A 86 -9.17 19.10 -11.28
C ARG A 86 -8.83 20.59 -11.34
N PRO A 87 -8.30 21.10 -12.47
CA PRO A 87 -8.22 22.54 -12.66
C PRO A 87 -9.66 23.07 -12.65
N THR A 88 -9.96 23.94 -11.68
CA THR A 88 -11.18 24.73 -11.71
C THR A 88 -11.05 25.70 -12.89
N ALA A 89 -11.95 25.58 -13.87
CA ALA A 89 -12.07 26.54 -14.98
C ALA A 89 -12.67 27.86 -14.49
#